data_AF-A0A9P5J4C8-F1
#
_entry.id   AF-A0A9P5J4C8-F1
#
_cell.length_a   1.000
_cell.length_b   1.000
_cell.length_c   1.000
_cell.angle_alpha   90.00
_cell.angle_beta   90.00
_cell.angle_gamma   90.00
#
_symmetry.space_group_name_H-M   'P 1'
#
loop_
_entity.id
_entity.type
_entity.pdbx_description
1 polymer ?
#
loop_
_entity_poly.entity_id
_entity_poly.type
_entity_poly.pdbx_seq_one_letter_code
_entity_poly.pdbx_strand_id
1 'polypeptide(L)'
;MSRSTVRSQSKGEYLVNLYENHKGKFTYIIVPDIEKEDAFDEAVKGVDGVLHTASPFHFKADDPKELVGPAVSGTVGILKSVVKNAPSVKRVVITSSAASLLAPRPGPYTCTEADWNTSSPAQIEKLGRDAAPGDKYRGSKTLAEKAAWEFMESNKEAIKFDLATMNPPYIFGPLIQELSGVDKLNESVGQFYRALQNIPAKEAAVSYVGGWVDVRDVALAHSLALMKEKAGGLRFILSVGSFSWQDTYDALRAVGVANIPEGYSGAADPSKYITYDNSRSKGVLGLEYAHHELGKTLADTLGSIRKRFPESL
;
A
#
# COMPACT_ATOMS: atom_id res chain seq x y z
N MET A 1 -5.18 -1.06 -23.56
CA MET A 1 -6.22 -0.18 -22.99
C MET A 1 -6.40 -0.59 -21.54
N SER A 2 -6.41 0.34 -20.59
CA SER A 2 -6.64 0.05 -19.16
C SER A 2 -8.09 0.35 -18.78
N ARG A 3 -8.60 -0.41 -17.82
CA ARG A 3 -9.91 -0.20 -17.20
C ARG A 3 -9.73 -0.10 -15.70
N SER A 4 -10.26 0.97 -15.08
CA SER A 4 -10.22 1.14 -13.62
C SER A 4 -11.60 1.11 -13.01
N THR A 5 -11.70 0.64 -11.77
CA THR A 5 -12.94 0.71 -10.98
C THR A 5 -12.97 2.01 -10.17
N VAL A 6 -14.09 2.71 -10.15
CA VAL A 6 -14.32 3.90 -9.32
C VAL A 6 -15.64 3.79 -8.56
N ARG A 7 -15.76 4.45 -7.41
CA ARG A 7 -17.00 4.39 -6.60
C ARG A 7 -18.13 5.28 -7.12
N SER A 8 -17.80 6.28 -7.94
CA SER A 8 -18.76 7.23 -8.49
C SER A 8 -18.34 7.72 -9.87
N GLN A 9 -19.30 8.25 -10.61
CA GLN A 9 -19.05 8.90 -11.90
C GLN A 9 -18.06 10.05 -11.78
N SER A 10 -18.21 10.93 -10.78
CA SER A 10 -17.32 12.08 -10.57
C SER A 10 -15.85 11.65 -10.39
N LYS A 11 -15.60 10.55 -9.67
CA LYS A 11 -14.24 10.00 -9.53
C LYS A 11 -13.71 9.43 -10.84
N GLY A 12 -14.58 8.87 -11.68
CA GLY A 12 -14.21 8.41 -13.02
C GLY A 12 -13.83 9.56 -13.95
N GLU A 13 -14.65 10.61 -13.99
CA GLU A 13 -14.42 11.81 -14.79
C GLU A 13 -13.15 12.54 -14.38
N TYR A 14 -12.87 12.63 -13.08
CA TYR A 14 -11.59 13.13 -12.57
C TYR A 14 -10.40 12.39 -13.19
N LEU A 15 -10.44 11.05 -13.23
CA LEU A 15 -9.35 10.25 -13.81
C LEU A 15 -9.26 10.41 -15.33
N VAL A 16 -10.40 10.54 -16.03
CA VAL A 16 -10.41 10.82 -17.47
C VAL A 16 -9.68 12.13 -17.77
N ASN A 17 -9.95 13.18 -16.98
CA ASN A 17 -9.28 14.47 -17.12
C ASN A 17 -7.80 14.38 -16.76
N LEU A 18 -7.46 13.70 -15.65
CA LEU A 18 -6.07 13.49 -15.24
C LEU A 18 -5.24 12.79 -16.33
N TYR A 19 -5.85 11.88 -17.08
CA TYR A 19 -5.22 11.13 -18.15
C TYR A 19 -5.60 11.60 -19.56
N GLU A 20 -5.97 12.88 -19.74
CA GLU A 20 -6.39 13.41 -21.04
C GLU A 20 -5.33 13.24 -22.15
N ASN A 21 -4.04 13.26 -21.79
CA ASN A 21 -2.94 13.02 -22.73
C ASN A 21 -2.84 11.54 -23.19
N HIS A 22 -3.66 10.66 -22.62
CA HIS A 22 -3.78 9.24 -22.94
C HIS A 22 -5.19 8.89 -23.46
N LYS A 23 -5.89 9.84 -24.10
CA LYS A 23 -7.22 9.65 -24.70
C LYS A 23 -7.31 8.33 -25.50
N GLY A 24 -8.40 7.60 -25.28
CA GLY A 24 -8.65 6.29 -25.90
C GLY A 24 -7.89 5.12 -25.28
N LYS A 25 -6.99 5.34 -24.32
CA LYS A 25 -6.22 4.26 -23.66
C LYS A 25 -6.72 3.92 -22.25
N PHE A 26 -7.62 4.72 -21.68
CA PHE A 26 -8.19 4.57 -20.34
C PHE A 26 -9.72 4.56 -20.38
N THR A 27 -10.34 3.65 -19.64
CA THR A 27 -11.78 3.66 -19.30
C THR A 27 -11.97 3.39 -17.82
N TYR A 28 -13.18 3.67 -17.32
CA TYR A 28 -13.57 3.29 -15.98
C TYR A 28 -14.92 2.59 -15.95
N ILE A 29 -15.14 1.83 -14.88
CA ILE A 29 -16.42 1.21 -14.54
C ILE A 29 -16.76 1.57 -13.09
N ILE A 30 -18.05 1.77 -12.81
CA ILE A 30 -18.50 2.12 -11.47
C ILE A 30 -18.68 0.85 -10.65
N VAL A 31 -17.92 0.73 -9.56
CA VAL A 31 -18.06 -0.30 -8.53
C VAL A 31 -18.24 0.43 -7.20
N PRO A 32 -19.50 0.68 -6.77
CA PRO A 32 -19.78 1.54 -5.62
C PRO A 32 -19.36 0.87 -4.30
N ASP A 33 -19.45 -0.45 -4.25
CA ASP A 33 -19.18 -1.26 -3.08
C ASP A 33 -18.41 -2.52 -3.52
N ILE A 34 -17.21 -2.69 -2.98
CA ILE A 34 -16.30 -3.80 -3.32
C ILE A 34 -16.56 -5.06 -2.48
N GLU A 35 -17.43 -4.97 -1.47
CA GLU A 35 -17.75 -6.09 -0.59
C GLU A 35 -18.87 -6.97 -1.15
N LYS A 36 -19.58 -6.51 -2.18
CA LYS A 36 -20.60 -7.31 -2.86
C LYS A 36 -19.96 -8.48 -3.59
N GLU A 37 -20.62 -9.63 -3.52
CA GLU A 37 -20.12 -10.90 -4.07
C GLU A 37 -19.79 -10.84 -5.58
N ASP A 38 -20.52 -10.01 -6.32
CA ASP A 38 -20.43 -9.81 -7.76
C ASP A 38 -19.86 -8.43 -8.14
N ALA A 39 -19.27 -7.70 -7.19
CA ALA A 39 -18.83 -6.31 -7.36
C ALA A 39 -17.95 -6.09 -8.60
N PHE A 40 -17.14 -7.09 -8.97
CA PHE A 40 -16.17 -6.99 -10.05
C PHE A 40 -16.54 -7.80 -11.30
N ASP A 41 -17.70 -8.46 -11.34
CA ASP A 41 -18.06 -9.41 -12.42
C ASP A 41 -18.02 -8.77 -13.81
N GLU A 42 -18.58 -7.56 -13.95
CA GLU A 42 -18.50 -6.81 -15.21
C GLU A 42 -17.12 -6.19 -15.43
N ALA A 43 -16.45 -5.78 -14.36
CA ALA A 43 -15.17 -5.08 -14.43
C ALA A 43 -14.05 -5.94 -15.03
N VAL A 44 -14.06 -7.25 -14.75
CA VAL A 44 -13.03 -8.19 -15.19
C VAL A 44 -13.22 -8.74 -16.60
N LYS A 45 -14.39 -8.55 -17.24
CA LYS A 45 -14.65 -9.12 -18.57
C LYS A 45 -13.72 -8.55 -19.64
N GLY A 46 -13.09 -9.43 -20.41
CA GLY A 46 -12.24 -9.06 -21.54
C GLY A 46 -10.92 -8.37 -21.17
N VAL A 47 -10.39 -8.60 -19.96
CA VAL A 47 -9.06 -8.14 -19.55
C VAL A 47 -8.06 -9.31 -19.53
N ASP A 48 -6.78 -9.00 -19.75
CA ASP A 48 -5.67 -9.98 -19.73
C ASP A 48 -5.02 -10.13 -18.34
N GLY A 49 -5.27 -9.17 -17.46
CA GLY A 49 -4.61 -9.08 -16.17
C GLY A 49 -5.32 -8.11 -15.24
N VAL A 50 -5.18 -8.31 -13.94
CA VAL A 50 -5.87 -7.50 -12.91
C VAL A 50 -4.85 -6.94 -11.93
N LEU A 51 -4.92 -5.65 -11.66
CA LEU A 51 -4.24 -4.99 -10.53
C LEU A 51 -5.28 -4.66 -9.47
N HIS A 52 -5.36 -5.46 -8.40
CA HIS A 52 -6.29 -5.24 -7.31
C HIS A 52 -5.64 -4.40 -6.21
N THR A 53 -5.86 -3.09 -6.29
CA THR A 53 -5.29 -2.09 -5.35
C THR A 53 -6.33 -1.55 -4.37
N ALA A 54 -7.62 -1.84 -4.61
CA ALA A 54 -8.71 -1.36 -3.80
C ALA A 54 -8.79 -2.17 -2.49
N SER A 55 -8.61 -1.49 -1.37
CA SER A 55 -8.82 -2.08 -0.05
C SER A 55 -9.45 -1.03 0.86
N PRO A 56 -10.50 -1.35 1.62
CA PRO A 56 -11.00 -0.47 2.66
C PRO A 56 -9.88 -0.21 3.67
N PHE A 57 -9.62 1.05 3.99
CA PHE A 57 -8.59 1.44 4.95
C PHE A 57 -9.12 2.53 5.87
N HIS A 58 -9.10 2.30 7.17
CA HIS A 58 -9.12 3.34 8.21
C HIS A 58 -8.65 2.77 9.56
N PHE A 59 -8.07 3.61 10.42
CA PHE A 59 -7.76 3.25 11.81
C PHE A 59 -8.93 3.47 12.79
N LYS A 60 -10.09 3.90 12.29
CA LYS A 60 -11.27 4.25 13.11
C LYS A 60 -12.19 3.08 13.43
N ALA A 61 -11.77 1.85 13.12
CA ALA A 61 -12.59 0.67 13.34
C ALA A 61 -12.63 0.32 14.84
N ASP A 62 -13.85 0.23 15.38
CA ASP A 62 -14.05 -0.21 16.76
C ASP A 62 -13.94 -1.74 16.83
N ASP A 63 -14.70 -2.44 16.00
CA ASP A 63 -14.61 -3.90 15.87
C ASP A 63 -13.58 -4.29 14.79
N PRO A 64 -12.64 -5.22 15.07
CA PRO A 64 -11.72 -5.74 14.04
C PRO A 64 -12.45 -6.26 12.80
N LYS A 65 -13.69 -6.75 12.94
CA LYS A 65 -14.52 -7.23 11.82
C LYS A 65 -14.80 -6.14 10.78
N GLU A 66 -14.85 -4.88 11.18
CA GLU A 66 -15.03 -3.72 10.29
C GLU A 66 -13.82 -3.48 9.37
N LEU A 67 -12.66 -4.10 9.66
CA LEU A 67 -11.49 -4.08 8.78
C LEU A 67 -11.26 -5.44 8.12
N VAL A 68 -11.31 -6.51 8.91
CA VAL A 68 -10.98 -7.87 8.44
C VAL A 68 -12.00 -8.35 7.40
N GLY A 69 -13.30 -8.22 7.70
CA GLY A 69 -14.36 -8.70 6.81
C GLY A 69 -14.28 -8.03 5.42
N PRO A 70 -14.32 -6.69 5.34
CA PRO A 70 -14.21 -5.98 4.08
C PRO A 70 -12.90 -6.24 3.32
N ALA A 71 -11.77 -6.34 4.02
CA ALA A 71 -10.48 -6.62 3.40
C ALA A 71 -10.43 -8.03 2.78
N VAL A 72 -10.90 -9.05 3.51
CA VAL A 72 -10.94 -10.44 3.03
C VAL A 72 -11.96 -10.57 1.89
N SER A 73 -13.18 -10.09 2.07
CA SER A 73 -14.25 -10.20 1.07
C SER A 73 -13.91 -9.47 -0.22
N GLY A 74 -13.37 -8.24 -0.16
CA GLY A 74 -12.96 -7.52 -1.37
C GLY A 74 -11.82 -8.24 -2.12
N THR A 75 -10.85 -8.79 -1.37
CA THR A 75 -9.70 -9.49 -1.94
C THR A 75 -10.08 -10.83 -2.58
N VAL A 76 -10.90 -11.64 -1.91
CA VAL A 76 -11.36 -12.92 -2.46
C VAL A 76 -12.42 -12.70 -3.54
N GLY A 77 -13.25 -11.66 -3.41
CA GLY A 77 -14.30 -11.30 -4.36
C GLY A 77 -13.76 -11.06 -5.76
N ILE A 78 -12.68 -10.29 -5.91
CA ILE A 78 -12.05 -10.08 -7.22
C ILE A 78 -11.54 -11.40 -7.83
N LEU A 79 -10.97 -12.30 -7.02
CA LEU A 79 -10.48 -13.60 -7.50
C LEU A 79 -11.63 -14.47 -7.99
N LYS A 80 -12.75 -14.49 -7.25
CA LYS A 80 -13.99 -15.17 -7.65
C LYS A 80 -14.54 -14.61 -8.96
N SER A 81 -14.63 -13.29 -9.10
CA SER A 81 -15.09 -12.65 -10.34
C SER A 81 -14.20 -13.03 -11.53
N VAL A 82 -12.87 -13.08 -11.36
CA VAL A 82 -11.95 -13.50 -12.42
C VAL A 82 -12.18 -14.95 -12.82
N VAL A 83 -12.28 -15.87 -11.85
CA VAL A 83 -12.57 -17.30 -12.13
C VAL A 83 -13.87 -17.46 -12.91
N LYS A 84 -14.91 -16.73 -12.52
CA LYS A 84 -16.25 -16.83 -13.12
C LYS A 84 -16.34 -16.19 -14.50
N ASN A 85 -15.74 -15.02 -14.70
CA ASN A 85 -16.07 -14.14 -15.83
C ASN A 85 -14.88 -13.80 -16.75
N ALA A 86 -13.64 -14.15 -16.39
CA ALA A 86 -12.46 -13.68 -17.10
C ALA A 86 -11.42 -14.78 -17.37
N PRO A 87 -11.76 -15.81 -18.18
CA PRO A 87 -10.84 -16.90 -18.50
C PRO A 87 -9.59 -16.47 -19.28
N SER A 88 -9.55 -15.24 -19.81
CA SER A 88 -8.40 -14.63 -20.49
C SER A 88 -7.36 -14.07 -19.53
N VAL A 89 -7.71 -13.86 -18.26
CA VAL A 89 -6.77 -13.31 -17.27
C VAL A 89 -5.63 -14.27 -17.06
N LYS A 90 -4.40 -13.76 -17.12
CA LYS A 90 -3.15 -14.51 -16.93
C LYS A 90 -2.58 -14.33 -15.54
N ARG A 91 -2.80 -13.15 -14.94
CA ARG A 91 -2.31 -12.81 -13.61
C ARG A 91 -3.22 -11.84 -12.89
N VAL A 92 -3.37 -12.06 -11.59
CA VAL A 92 -3.87 -11.07 -10.65
C VAL A 92 -2.70 -10.59 -9.79
N VAL A 93 -2.52 -9.28 -9.66
CA VAL A 93 -1.55 -8.67 -8.73
C VAL A 93 -2.33 -7.94 -7.65
N ILE A 94 -2.15 -8.33 -6.38
CA ILE A 94 -2.82 -7.72 -5.24
C ILE A 94 -1.88 -6.77 -4.51
N THR A 95 -2.34 -5.56 -4.21
CA THR A 95 -1.66 -4.68 -3.26
C THR A 95 -1.96 -5.15 -1.84
N SER A 96 -1.03 -5.92 -1.26
CA SER A 96 -0.98 -6.22 0.15
C SER A 96 -0.25 -5.08 0.90
N SER A 97 0.50 -5.39 1.95
CA SER A 97 1.28 -4.43 2.73
C SER A 97 2.44 -5.12 3.44
N ALA A 98 3.50 -4.38 3.75
CA ALA A 98 4.53 -4.83 4.68
C ALA A 98 3.94 -5.20 6.06
N ALA A 99 2.76 -4.67 6.40
CA ALA A 99 2.01 -5.04 7.60
C ALA A 99 1.69 -6.55 7.71
N SER A 100 1.61 -7.27 6.58
CA SER A 100 1.42 -8.73 6.56
C SER A 100 2.69 -9.53 6.86
N LEU A 101 3.83 -8.86 6.98
CA LEU A 101 5.16 -9.44 7.24
C LEU A 101 5.62 -9.19 8.69
N LEU A 102 5.17 -8.08 9.28
CA LEU A 102 5.67 -7.59 10.56
C LEU A 102 5.17 -8.39 11.75
N ALA A 103 6.07 -9.07 12.46
CA ALA A 103 5.81 -9.69 13.76
C ALA A 103 6.82 -9.16 14.80
N PRO A 104 6.52 -9.20 16.11
CA PRO A 104 7.50 -8.99 17.16
C PRO A 104 8.71 -9.90 16.96
N ARG A 105 9.91 -9.32 16.89
CA ARG A 105 11.19 -10.02 16.77
C ARG A 105 12.17 -9.43 17.79
N PRO A 106 13.05 -10.24 18.41
CA PRO A 106 14.11 -9.74 19.27
C PRO A 106 15.24 -9.14 18.42
N GLY A 107 15.67 -7.92 18.74
CA GLY A 107 16.82 -7.27 18.11
C GLY A 107 16.55 -6.77 16.68
N PRO A 108 17.60 -6.27 15.99
CA PRO A 108 17.50 -5.85 14.60
C PRO A 108 17.16 -7.05 13.72
N TYR A 109 16.22 -6.86 12.79
CA TYR A 109 15.72 -7.91 11.93
C TYR A 109 15.58 -7.41 10.49
N THR A 110 15.88 -8.28 9.53
CA THR A 110 15.63 -8.02 8.11
C THR A 110 14.44 -8.85 7.66
N CYS A 111 13.31 -8.19 7.38
CA CYS A 111 12.13 -8.85 6.84
C CYS A 111 12.40 -9.38 5.43
N THR A 112 11.93 -10.59 5.17
CA THR A 112 11.96 -11.24 3.85
C THR A 112 10.53 -11.62 3.43
N GLU A 113 10.32 -11.97 2.17
CA GLU A 113 8.96 -12.33 1.71
C GLU A 113 8.48 -13.70 2.22
N ALA A 114 9.32 -14.44 2.94
CA ALA A 114 8.90 -15.64 3.66
C ALA A 114 8.18 -15.30 4.99
N ASP A 115 8.34 -14.07 5.48
CA ASP A 115 7.76 -13.65 6.75
C ASP A 115 6.24 -13.49 6.69
N TRP A 116 5.60 -13.83 7.81
CA TRP A 116 4.18 -13.60 8.03
C TRP A 116 3.96 -13.00 9.41
N ASN A 117 3.10 -11.99 9.47
CA ASN A 117 2.61 -11.45 10.73
C ASN A 117 1.62 -12.44 11.36
N THR A 118 2.12 -13.26 12.28
CA THR A 118 1.30 -14.19 13.06
C THR A 118 0.74 -13.54 14.32
N SER A 119 1.35 -12.45 14.81
CA SER A 119 0.98 -11.81 16.07
C SER A 119 -0.32 -11.03 15.99
N SER A 120 -0.50 -10.17 14.99
CA SER A 120 -1.66 -9.27 14.95
C SER A 120 -2.98 -10.03 14.75
N PRO A 121 -3.08 -11.05 13.87
CA PRO A 121 -4.26 -11.92 13.84
C PRO A 121 -4.55 -12.59 15.19
N ALA A 122 -3.53 -13.11 15.89
CA ALA A 122 -3.71 -13.73 17.20
C ALA A 122 -4.16 -12.72 18.28
N GLN A 123 -3.67 -11.48 18.23
CA GLN A 123 -4.15 -10.41 19.13
C GLN A 123 -5.61 -10.05 18.84
N ILE A 124 -6.01 -9.96 17.57
CA ILE A 124 -7.42 -9.74 17.19
C ILE A 124 -8.30 -10.87 17.72
N GLU A 125 -7.90 -12.12 17.52
CA GLU A 125 -8.65 -13.29 17.99
C GLU A 125 -8.80 -13.29 19.52
N LYS A 126 -7.72 -12.98 20.23
CA LYS A 126 -7.68 -12.98 21.70
C LYS A 126 -8.45 -11.82 22.33
N LEU A 127 -8.30 -10.61 21.78
CA LEU A 127 -8.76 -9.36 22.43
C LEU A 127 -10.01 -8.76 21.78
N GLY A 128 -10.36 -9.17 20.55
CA GLY A 128 -11.48 -8.61 19.82
C GLY A 128 -11.41 -7.08 19.72
N ARG A 129 -12.42 -6.39 20.26
CA ARG A 129 -12.50 -4.91 20.29
C ARG A 129 -11.36 -4.27 21.06
N ASP A 130 -10.79 -4.95 22.05
CA ASP A 130 -9.71 -4.43 22.88
C ASP A 130 -8.32 -4.54 22.21
N ALA A 131 -8.23 -5.13 21.01
CA ALA A 131 -6.99 -5.15 20.25
C ALA A 131 -6.55 -3.72 19.88
N ALA A 132 -5.23 -3.47 19.90
CA ALA A 132 -4.70 -2.17 19.52
C ALA A 132 -5.08 -1.83 18.06
N PRO A 133 -5.38 -0.56 17.72
CA PRO A 133 -5.73 -0.16 16.35
C PRO A 133 -4.68 -0.59 15.30
N GLY A 134 -3.40 -0.57 15.66
CA GLY A 134 -2.32 -1.06 14.81
C GLY A 134 -2.42 -2.56 14.54
N ASP A 135 -2.80 -3.37 15.52
CA ASP A 135 -3.01 -4.82 15.35
C ASP A 135 -4.26 -5.11 14.53
N LYS A 136 -5.37 -4.38 14.73
CA LYS A 136 -6.58 -4.50 13.91
C LYS A 136 -6.26 -4.31 12.43
N TYR A 137 -5.54 -3.23 12.10
CA TYR A 137 -5.10 -2.97 10.74
C TYR A 137 -4.14 -4.05 10.20
N ARG A 138 -3.04 -4.33 10.92
CA ARG A 138 -2.03 -5.29 10.46
C ARG A 138 -2.59 -6.69 10.30
N GLY A 139 -3.46 -7.11 11.21
CA GLY A 139 -4.18 -8.37 11.13
C GLY A 139 -5.11 -8.42 9.92
N SER A 140 -5.85 -7.35 9.61
CA SER A 140 -6.69 -7.30 8.40
C SER A 140 -5.89 -7.51 7.11
N LYS A 141 -4.72 -6.87 6.97
CA LYS A 141 -3.84 -7.04 5.81
C LYS A 141 -3.27 -8.44 5.73
N THR A 142 -2.90 -9.01 6.88
CA THR A 142 -2.38 -10.39 6.94
C THR A 142 -3.44 -11.40 6.52
N LEU A 143 -4.65 -11.29 7.09
CA LEU A 143 -5.75 -12.21 6.83
C LEU A 143 -6.26 -12.10 5.38
N ALA A 144 -6.34 -10.89 4.81
CA ALA A 144 -6.70 -10.70 3.42
C ALA A 144 -5.68 -11.33 2.45
N GLU A 145 -4.38 -11.15 2.69
CA GLU A 145 -3.36 -11.77 1.84
C GLU A 145 -3.35 -13.29 1.98
N LYS A 146 -3.48 -13.83 3.20
CA LYS A 146 -3.61 -15.29 3.42
C LYS A 146 -4.82 -15.86 2.69
N ALA A 147 -5.98 -15.22 2.82
CA ALA A 147 -7.20 -15.65 2.15
C ALA A 147 -7.05 -15.67 0.61
N ALA A 148 -6.30 -14.73 0.04
CA ALA A 148 -5.98 -14.74 -1.39
C ALA A 148 -5.17 -15.98 -1.78
N TRP A 149 -4.09 -16.28 -1.06
CA TRP A 149 -3.26 -17.46 -1.33
C TRP A 149 -4.00 -18.79 -1.07
N GLU A 150 -4.80 -18.86 0.00
CA GLU A 150 -5.65 -20.01 0.31
C GLU A 150 -6.71 -20.24 -0.77
N PHE A 151 -7.29 -19.17 -1.34
CA PHE A 151 -8.20 -19.28 -2.47
C PHE A 151 -7.51 -19.87 -3.69
N MET A 152 -6.29 -19.42 -4.01
CA MET A 152 -5.51 -19.95 -5.12
C MET A 152 -5.24 -21.46 -4.97
N GLU A 153 -4.79 -21.89 -3.79
CA GLU A 153 -4.52 -23.31 -3.52
C GLU A 153 -5.80 -24.15 -3.56
N SER A 154 -6.87 -23.68 -2.91
CA SER A 154 -8.14 -24.42 -2.80
C SER A 154 -8.88 -24.56 -4.13
N ASN A 155 -8.57 -23.73 -5.12
CA ASN A 155 -9.24 -23.71 -6.43
C ASN A 155 -8.27 -23.93 -7.60
N LYS A 156 -7.09 -24.50 -7.33
CA LYS A 156 -6.01 -24.64 -8.32
C LYS A 156 -6.39 -25.34 -9.62
N GLU A 157 -7.38 -26.25 -9.59
CA GLU A 157 -7.85 -26.96 -10.78
C GLU A 157 -8.73 -26.08 -11.68
N ALA A 158 -9.45 -25.10 -11.11
CA ALA A 158 -10.33 -24.18 -11.83
C ALA A 158 -9.60 -22.90 -12.28
N ILE A 159 -8.53 -22.53 -11.58
CA ILE A 159 -7.79 -21.29 -11.80
C ILE A 159 -6.81 -21.43 -12.97
N LYS A 160 -6.86 -20.48 -13.90
CA LYS A 160 -5.99 -20.40 -15.09
C LYS A 160 -5.01 -19.23 -15.08
N PHE A 161 -5.00 -18.47 -13.99
CA PHE A 161 -4.13 -17.33 -13.76
C PHE A 161 -3.23 -17.60 -12.56
N ASP A 162 -2.11 -16.91 -12.47
CA ASP A 162 -1.30 -16.90 -11.25
C ASP A 162 -1.56 -15.64 -10.40
N LEU A 163 -1.06 -15.67 -9.17
CA LEU A 163 -1.17 -14.56 -8.21
C LEU A 163 0.22 -14.01 -7.91
N ALA A 164 0.33 -12.68 -7.81
CA ALA A 164 1.45 -12.01 -7.18
C ALA A 164 0.95 -11.00 -6.13
N THR A 165 1.67 -10.83 -5.03
CA THR A 165 1.33 -9.82 -4.01
C THR A 165 2.45 -8.80 -3.84
N MET A 166 2.07 -7.53 -3.77
CA MET A 166 2.97 -6.42 -3.50
C MET A 166 2.82 -6.00 -2.05
N ASN A 167 3.92 -5.92 -1.30
CA ASN A 167 3.94 -5.61 0.12
C ASN A 167 4.67 -4.28 0.37
N PRO A 168 4.07 -3.13 -0.02
CA PRO A 168 4.65 -1.82 0.30
C PRO A 168 4.51 -1.49 1.79
N PRO A 169 5.49 -0.80 2.39
CA PRO A 169 5.39 -0.22 3.73
C PRO A 169 4.72 1.17 3.64
N TYR A 170 5.25 2.20 4.30
CA TYR A 170 4.75 3.57 4.09
C TYR A 170 5.01 4.02 2.66
N ILE A 171 3.99 4.60 2.04
CA ILE A 171 4.07 5.11 0.67
C ILE A 171 4.08 6.62 0.70
N PHE A 172 5.17 7.19 0.20
CA PHE A 172 5.33 8.64 0.02
C PHE A 172 5.46 8.97 -1.47
N GLY A 173 5.47 10.24 -1.81
CA GLY A 173 5.69 10.75 -3.16
C GLY A 173 4.56 11.69 -3.62
N PRO A 174 4.65 12.18 -4.87
CA PRO A 174 3.68 13.10 -5.43
C PRO A 174 2.26 12.54 -5.38
N LEU A 175 1.33 13.34 -4.89
CA LEU A 175 -0.08 12.98 -4.89
C LEU A 175 -0.61 13.14 -6.33
N ILE A 176 -1.54 12.30 -6.73
CA ILE A 176 -2.34 12.43 -7.97
C ILE A 176 -3.84 12.27 -7.70
N GLN A 177 -4.23 12.17 -6.44
CA GLN A 177 -5.60 11.96 -6.02
C GLN A 177 -6.38 13.28 -6.07
N GLU A 178 -7.69 13.19 -6.33
CA GLU A 178 -8.61 14.30 -6.11
C GLU A 178 -8.85 14.47 -4.61
N LEU A 179 -8.37 15.59 -4.06
CA LEU A 179 -8.41 15.88 -2.64
C LEU A 179 -9.12 17.22 -2.42
N SER A 180 -10.12 17.23 -1.55
CA SER A 180 -10.84 18.46 -1.17
C SER A 180 -10.15 19.25 -0.05
N GLY A 181 -9.10 18.69 0.57
CA GLY A 181 -8.40 19.29 1.70
C GLY A 181 -7.31 18.39 2.25
N VAL A 182 -6.44 18.95 3.11
CA VAL A 182 -5.36 18.21 3.79
C VAL A 182 -5.88 17.13 4.75
N ASP A 183 -7.11 17.27 5.24
CA ASP A 183 -7.78 16.26 6.06
C ASP A 183 -8.15 14.99 5.26
N LYS A 184 -8.11 15.05 3.92
CA LYS A 184 -8.36 13.92 3.01
C LYS A 184 -7.09 13.25 2.48
N LEU A 185 -5.90 13.67 2.93
CA LEU A 185 -4.66 13.00 2.57
C LEU A 185 -4.75 11.50 2.88
N ASN A 186 -4.21 10.67 1.99
CA ASN A 186 -4.07 9.24 2.25
C ASN A 186 -3.24 9.03 3.52
N GLU A 187 -3.41 7.88 4.19
CA GLU A 187 -2.93 7.71 5.55
C GLU A 187 -1.42 7.95 5.74
N SER A 188 -0.57 7.38 4.88
CA SER A 188 0.90 7.52 5.00
C SER A 188 1.30 8.99 4.91
N VAL A 189 0.81 9.69 3.88
CA VAL A 189 1.08 11.11 3.68
C VAL A 189 0.44 11.98 4.76
N GLY A 190 -0.75 11.62 5.23
CA GLY A 190 -1.45 12.31 6.30
C GLY A 190 -0.74 12.20 7.65
N GLN A 191 -0.15 11.04 7.98
CA GLN A 191 0.68 10.88 9.18
C GLN A 191 1.94 11.74 9.09
N PHE A 192 2.62 11.71 7.95
CA PHE A 192 3.78 12.57 7.70
C PHE A 192 3.43 14.06 7.83
N TYR A 193 2.33 14.51 7.20
CA TYR A 193 1.84 15.88 7.31
C TYR A 193 1.54 16.27 8.77
N ARG A 194 0.87 15.39 9.53
CA ARG A 194 0.59 15.62 10.96
C ARG A 194 1.86 15.68 11.80
N ALA A 195 2.87 14.85 11.52
CA ALA A 195 4.15 14.88 12.23
C ALA A 195 4.89 16.21 12.02
N LEU A 196 4.84 16.79 10.80
CA LEU A 196 5.38 18.12 10.53
C LEU A 196 4.66 19.24 11.29
N GLN A 197 3.35 19.10 11.54
CA GLN A 197 2.54 20.10 12.22
C GLN A 197 2.65 20.00 13.74
N ASN A 198 2.64 18.78 14.26
CA ASN A 198 2.66 18.47 15.68
C ASN A 198 3.75 17.43 15.92
N ILE A 199 4.95 17.92 16.24
CA ILE A 199 6.11 17.07 16.50
C ILE A 199 5.73 16.05 17.60
N PRO A 200 5.82 14.73 17.34
CA PRO A 200 5.52 13.73 18.36
C PRO A 200 6.44 13.87 19.57
N ALA A 201 6.02 13.33 20.72
CA ALA A 201 6.90 13.23 21.88
C ALA A 201 8.19 12.46 21.53
N LYS A 202 9.31 12.81 22.17
CA LYS A 202 10.66 12.29 21.84
C LYS A 202 10.69 10.79 21.58
N GLU A 203 10.14 10.00 22.49
CA GLU A 203 10.12 8.54 22.38
C GLU A 203 9.46 8.06 21.08
N ALA A 204 8.30 8.60 20.73
CA ALA A 204 7.60 8.29 19.49
C ALA A 204 8.30 8.88 18.25
N ALA A 205 8.91 10.05 18.37
CA ALA A 205 9.57 10.73 17.25
C ALA A 205 10.82 9.99 16.77
N VAL A 206 11.62 9.43 17.69
CA VAL A 206 12.88 8.75 17.38
C VAL A 206 12.75 7.23 17.23
N SER A 207 11.60 6.67 17.63
CA SER A 207 11.33 5.24 17.50
C SER A 207 11.10 4.84 16.04
N TYR A 208 11.46 3.60 15.73
CA TYR A 208 11.16 2.96 14.45
C TYR A 208 9.66 3.07 14.11
N VAL A 209 9.34 3.59 12.94
CA VAL A 209 7.97 3.71 12.43
C VAL A 209 7.66 2.61 11.41
N GLY A 210 8.56 2.40 10.44
CA GLY A 210 8.33 1.47 9.35
C GLY A 210 9.37 1.53 8.25
N GLY A 211 9.22 0.67 7.26
CA GLY A 211 9.85 0.86 5.95
C GLY A 211 9.19 2.01 5.18
N TRP A 212 9.80 2.47 4.11
CA TRP A 212 9.21 3.45 3.20
C TRP A 212 9.53 3.14 1.73
N VAL A 213 8.70 3.66 0.83
CA VAL A 213 8.86 3.57 -0.63
C VAL A 213 8.15 4.72 -1.34
N ASP A 214 8.64 5.10 -2.52
CA ASP A 214 7.97 6.06 -3.38
C ASP A 214 6.81 5.43 -4.17
N VAL A 215 5.69 6.14 -4.26
CA VAL A 215 4.47 5.73 -4.97
C VAL A 215 4.72 5.43 -6.46
N ARG A 216 5.67 6.12 -7.10
CA ARG A 216 6.05 5.90 -8.50
C ARG A 216 6.73 4.54 -8.68
N ASP A 217 7.61 4.17 -7.75
CA ASP A 217 8.28 2.87 -7.77
C ASP A 217 7.29 1.74 -7.43
N VAL A 218 6.32 1.99 -6.53
CA VAL A 218 5.22 1.05 -6.27
C VAL A 218 4.36 0.83 -7.51
N ALA A 219 3.99 1.89 -8.23
CA ALA A 219 3.21 1.79 -9.46
C ALA A 219 3.96 1.01 -10.54
N LEU A 220 5.27 1.27 -10.71
CA LEU A 220 6.13 0.53 -11.63
C LEU A 220 6.22 -0.95 -11.23
N ALA A 221 6.39 -1.26 -9.94
CA ALA A 221 6.44 -2.63 -9.46
C ALA A 221 5.17 -3.42 -9.79
N HIS A 222 3.99 -2.83 -9.63
CA HIS A 222 2.72 -3.47 -10.00
C HIS A 222 2.66 -3.74 -11.52
N SER A 223 3.07 -2.77 -12.34
CA SER A 223 3.10 -2.94 -13.80
C SER A 223 4.07 -4.05 -14.22
N LEU A 224 5.28 -4.07 -13.66
CA LEU A 224 6.27 -5.12 -13.92
C LEU A 224 5.78 -6.48 -13.45
N ALA A 225 5.19 -6.57 -12.25
CA ALA A 225 4.63 -7.81 -11.73
C ALA A 225 3.52 -8.35 -12.64
N LEU A 226 2.74 -7.49 -13.30
CA LEU A 226 1.72 -7.93 -14.26
C LEU A 226 2.34 -8.50 -15.55
N MET A 227 3.50 -7.97 -15.98
CA MET A 227 4.11 -8.28 -17.28
C MET A 227 5.18 -9.39 -17.23
N LYS A 228 5.87 -9.56 -16.10
CA LYS A 228 7.03 -10.47 -15.99
C LYS A 228 6.57 -11.87 -15.61
N GLU A 229 6.58 -12.83 -16.52
CA GLU A 229 6.11 -14.21 -16.28
C GLU A 229 6.62 -14.81 -14.95
N LYS A 230 7.90 -14.61 -14.63
CA LYS A 230 8.53 -15.10 -13.38
C LYS A 230 7.96 -14.51 -12.08
N ALA A 231 7.09 -13.51 -12.14
CA ALA A 231 6.47 -12.91 -10.96
C ALA A 231 5.32 -13.74 -10.38
N GLY A 232 4.80 -14.71 -11.13
CA GLY A 232 3.70 -15.57 -10.70
C GLY A 232 4.07 -16.42 -9.49
N GLY A 233 3.14 -16.54 -8.54
CA GLY A 233 3.32 -17.32 -7.32
C GLY A 233 4.22 -16.65 -6.28
N LEU A 234 4.54 -15.36 -6.43
CA LEU A 234 5.48 -14.66 -5.56
C LEU A 234 4.86 -13.48 -4.81
N ARG A 235 5.38 -13.29 -3.59
CA ARG A 235 5.20 -12.09 -2.78
C ARG A 235 6.42 -11.19 -2.97
N PHE A 236 6.24 -9.88 -2.91
CA PHE A 236 7.29 -8.88 -3.18
C PHE A 236 7.30 -7.78 -2.14
N ILE A 237 8.40 -7.65 -1.40
CA ILE A 237 8.64 -6.48 -0.55
C ILE A 237 9.01 -5.29 -1.42
N LEU A 238 8.31 -4.17 -1.23
CA LEU A 238 8.56 -2.91 -1.93
C LEU A 238 9.05 -1.85 -0.95
N SER A 239 10.26 -1.99 -0.43
CA SER A 239 10.85 -1.06 0.54
C SER A 239 12.25 -0.66 0.11
N VAL A 240 12.60 0.62 0.27
CA VAL A 240 13.96 1.13 -0.04
C VAL A 240 14.76 1.48 1.20
N GLY A 241 14.09 1.63 2.34
CA GLY A 241 14.72 1.95 3.62
C GLY A 241 13.71 1.96 4.76
N SER A 242 14.19 2.31 5.95
CA SER A 242 13.40 2.37 7.18
C SER A 242 13.60 3.72 7.84
N PHE A 243 12.61 4.17 8.63
CA PHE A 243 12.61 5.50 9.20
C PHE A 243 11.88 5.58 10.55
N SER A 244 12.21 6.62 11.30
CA SER A 244 11.46 7.26 12.37
C SER A 244 10.94 8.62 11.90
N TRP A 245 10.00 9.23 12.64
CA TRP A 245 9.55 10.58 12.29
C TRP A 245 10.68 11.60 12.33
N GLN A 246 11.65 11.43 13.23
CA GLN A 246 12.83 12.30 13.27
C GLN A 246 13.64 12.25 11.97
N ASP A 247 13.83 11.05 11.39
CA ASP A 247 14.57 10.91 10.12
C ASP A 247 13.90 11.68 8.99
N THR A 248 12.57 11.84 9.03
CA THR A 248 11.85 12.62 8.00
C THR A 248 12.24 14.09 8.04
N TYR A 249 12.43 14.66 9.23
CA TYR A 249 12.83 16.06 9.39
C TYR A 249 14.29 16.25 8.96
N ASP A 250 15.17 15.36 9.43
CA ASP A 250 16.60 15.41 9.14
C ASP A 250 16.83 15.25 7.61
N ALA A 251 16.11 14.32 6.96
CA ALA A 251 16.21 14.09 5.52
C ALA A 251 15.69 15.26 4.68
N LEU A 252 14.60 15.92 5.08
CA LEU A 252 14.09 17.10 4.38
C LEU A 252 15.05 18.29 4.49
N ARG A 253 15.64 18.53 5.67
CA ARG A 253 16.64 19.58 5.86
C ARG A 253 17.90 19.29 5.04
N ALA A 254 18.33 18.02 4.96
CA ALA A 254 19.51 17.62 4.20
C ALA A 254 19.39 17.91 2.69
N VAL A 255 18.18 17.88 2.13
CA VAL A 255 17.92 18.25 0.72
C VAL A 255 17.50 19.72 0.54
N GLY A 256 17.63 20.54 1.59
CA GLY A 256 17.44 21.99 1.50
C GLY A 256 15.99 22.46 1.61
N VAL A 257 15.05 21.64 2.10
CA VAL A 257 13.67 22.10 2.33
C VAL A 257 13.64 23.03 3.54
N ALA A 258 13.18 24.26 3.34
CA ALA A 258 13.03 25.27 4.39
C ALA A 258 11.80 25.01 5.29
N ASN A 259 11.81 25.63 6.47
CA ASN A 259 10.71 25.62 7.45
C ASN A 259 10.31 24.21 7.91
N ILE A 260 11.30 23.33 8.07
CA ILE A 260 11.10 21.98 8.60
C ILE A 260 11.46 21.99 10.09
N PRO A 261 10.62 21.39 10.96
CA PRO A 261 10.93 21.29 12.38
C PRO A 261 12.30 20.67 12.65
N GLU A 262 13.01 21.14 13.68
CA GLU A 262 14.27 20.53 14.10
C GLU A 262 14.04 19.17 14.80
N GLY A 263 12.95 19.09 15.58
CA GLY A 263 12.62 17.91 16.37
C GLY A 263 13.70 17.60 17.42
N TYR A 264 14.14 16.36 17.45
CA TYR A 264 15.19 15.80 18.29
C TYR A 264 16.37 15.34 17.41
N SER A 265 16.92 16.27 16.62
CA SER A 265 17.97 16.00 15.62
C SER A 265 19.09 15.13 16.19
N GLY A 266 19.47 14.07 15.46
CA GLY A 266 20.53 13.13 15.87
C GLY A 266 20.17 12.16 17.02
N ALA A 267 18.94 12.18 17.53
CA ALA A 267 18.51 11.27 18.60
C ALA A 267 17.93 9.93 18.09
N ALA A 268 17.66 9.81 16.79
CA ALA A 268 17.27 8.57 16.15
C ALA A 268 18.43 7.56 16.15
N ASP A 269 18.11 6.27 16.33
CA ASP A 269 19.09 5.17 16.27
C ASP A 269 18.67 4.16 15.19
N PRO A 270 19.10 4.37 13.92
CA PRO A 270 18.73 3.50 12.82
C PRO A 270 19.23 2.05 12.96
N SER A 271 20.20 1.78 13.84
CA SER A 271 20.69 0.42 14.08
C SER A 271 19.64 -0.50 14.70
N LYS A 272 18.58 0.08 15.29
CA LYS A 272 17.46 -0.63 15.90
C LYS A 272 16.29 -0.87 14.93
N TYR A 273 16.38 -0.37 13.70
CA TYR A 273 15.25 -0.46 12.77
C TYR A 273 15.15 -1.85 12.18
N ILE A 274 13.90 -2.29 11.98
CA ILE A 274 13.64 -3.42 11.09
C ILE A 274 13.97 -2.96 9.68
N THR A 275 14.71 -3.77 8.94
CA THR A 275 15.02 -3.54 7.53
C THR A 275 14.27 -4.54 6.66
N TYR A 276 14.37 -4.38 5.35
CA TYR A 276 13.54 -5.10 4.38
C TYR A 276 14.40 -5.56 3.22
N ASP A 277 14.47 -6.88 3.01
CA ASP A 277 15.12 -7.45 1.85
C ASP A 277 14.25 -7.23 0.61
N ASN A 278 14.74 -6.39 -0.32
CA ASN A 278 14.10 -6.10 -1.59
C ASN A 278 14.82 -6.75 -2.78
N SER A 279 15.69 -7.74 -2.53
CA SER A 279 16.46 -8.43 -3.57
C SER A 279 15.56 -9.11 -4.59
N ARG A 280 14.39 -9.64 -4.18
CA ARG A 280 13.44 -10.30 -5.09
C ARG A 280 12.77 -9.34 -6.05
N SER A 281 12.32 -8.17 -5.59
CA SER A 281 11.70 -7.18 -6.47
C SER A 281 12.70 -6.68 -7.50
N LYS A 282 13.96 -6.45 -7.11
CA LYS A 282 15.06 -6.14 -8.02
C LYS A 282 15.34 -7.28 -9.00
N GLY A 283 15.53 -8.50 -8.50
CA GLY A 283 15.98 -9.64 -9.32
C GLY A 283 14.93 -10.23 -10.25
N VAL A 284 13.68 -10.36 -9.79
CA VAL A 284 12.61 -11.01 -10.57
C VAL A 284 11.86 -10.00 -11.44
N LEU A 285 11.54 -8.81 -10.89
CA LEU A 285 10.82 -7.80 -11.66
C LEU A 285 11.77 -6.97 -12.55
N GLY A 286 13.05 -6.91 -12.21
CA GLY A 286 13.98 -5.93 -12.77
C GLY A 286 13.67 -4.52 -12.26
N LEU A 287 13.12 -4.40 -11.05
CA LEU A 287 12.70 -3.11 -10.50
C LEU A 287 13.93 -2.30 -10.07
N GLU A 288 14.15 -1.18 -10.72
CA GLU A 288 15.09 -0.16 -10.29
C GLU A 288 14.36 0.91 -9.48
N TYR A 289 14.72 1.03 -8.20
CA TYR A 289 14.17 2.05 -7.32
C TYR A 289 14.81 3.40 -7.63
N ALA A 290 14.20 4.14 -8.55
CA ALA A 290 14.68 5.45 -8.95
C ALA A 290 14.58 6.49 -7.81
N HIS A 291 13.67 6.28 -6.86
CA HIS A 291 13.35 7.22 -5.79
C HIS A 291 13.76 6.66 -4.41
N HIS A 292 15.06 6.40 -4.24
CA HIS A 292 15.62 5.74 -3.06
C HIS A 292 16.17 6.71 -2.00
N GLU A 293 16.10 8.03 -2.23
CA GLU A 293 16.51 9.05 -1.25
C GLU A 293 15.29 9.59 -0.49
N LEU A 294 15.21 9.32 0.82
CA LEU A 294 14.06 9.71 1.66
C LEU A 294 13.75 11.20 1.56
N GLY A 295 14.78 12.05 1.65
CA GLY A 295 14.63 13.50 1.59
C GLY A 295 14.00 13.98 0.29
N LYS A 296 14.44 13.46 -0.87
CA LYS A 296 13.86 13.81 -2.18
C LYS A 296 12.42 13.35 -2.31
N THR A 297 12.12 12.11 -1.90
CA THR A 297 10.76 11.57 -1.92
C THR A 297 9.81 12.37 -1.04
N LEU A 298 10.23 12.75 0.17
CA LEU A 298 9.44 13.59 1.06
C LEU A 298 9.32 15.03 0.56
N ALA A 299 10.36 15.59 -0.06
CA ALA A 299 10.31 16.92 -0.68
C ALA A 299 9.30 16.96 -1.83
N ASP A 300 9.29 15.94 -2.69
CA ASP A 300 8.29 15.76 -3.75
C ASP A 300 6.87 15.62 -3.17
N THR A 301 6.72 14.87 -2.07
CA THR A 301 5.45 14.72 -1.34
C THR A 301 4.95 16.08 -0.85
N LEU A 302 5.80 16.81 -0.11
CA LEU A 302 5.46 18.09 0.50
C LEU A 302 5.21 19.18 -0.56
N GLY A 303 6.02 19.22 -1.62
CA GLY A 303 5.79 20.10 -2.77
C GLY A 303 4.44 19.84 -3.43
N SER A 304 4.04 18.57 -3.54
CA SER A 304 2.72 18.18 -4.05
C SER A 304 1.56 18.62 -3.16
N ILE A 305 1.76 18.66 -1.84
CA ILE A 305 0.79 19.18 -0.86
C ILE A 305 0.70 20.70 -1.00
N ARG A 306 1.82 21.42 -0.89
CA ARG A 306 1.88 22.88 -0.97
C ARG A 306 1.30 23.42 -2.28
N LYS A 307 1.53 22.75 -3.41
CA LYS A 307 0.96 23.13 -4.70
C LYS A 307 -0.58 23.04 -4.72
N ARG A 308 -1.16 22.06 -4.02
CA ARG A 308 -2.61 21.86 -3.95
C ARG A 308 -3.28 22.71 -2.89
N PHE A 309 -2.57 22.94 -1.79
CA PHE A 309 -3.07 23.59 -0.60
C PHE A 309 -2.04 24.66 -0.17
N PRO A 310 -1.95 25.81 -0.87
CA PRO A 310 -0.92 26.82 -0.61
C PRO A 310 -1.00 27.44 0.79
N GLU A 311 -2.19 27.44 1.40
CA GLU A 311 -2.41 27.93 2.77
C GLU A 311 -2.07 26.87 3.83
N SER A 312 -1.66 25.66 3.41
CA SER A 312 -1.23 24.59 4.30
C SER A 312 0.30 24.49 4.27
N LEU A 313 0.93 24.53 5.45
CA LEU A 313 2.38 24.35 5.68
C LEU A 313 3.35 25.27 4.92
#